data_AF-A0A9X8T2P9-F1
#
_entry.id   AF-A0A9X8T2P9-F1
#
_cell.length_a   1.000
_cell.length_b   1.000
_cell.length_c   1.000
_cell.angle_alpha   90.00
_cell.angle_beta   90.00
_cell.angle_gamma   90.00
#
_symmetry.space_group_name_H-M   'P 1'
#
loop_
_entity.id
_entity.type
_entity.pdbx_description
1 polymer ?
#
loop_
_entity_poly.entity_id
_entity_poly.type
_entity_poly.pdbx_seq_one_letter_code
_entity_poly.pdbx_strand_id
1 'polypeptide(L)'
;MRIHKTNQKDRGVYKYTTTELTKDGEYVEKTVIIKPGEDGVTELDIKMLHSLDDSEVYYNLKNARSERTKEEKAKIEKWKQKFVSDFKKRHGYEPNKYIIEDEVKDAFPRNYNLSLDFDADGTIEPDKMIIASIADKESDEKFEWSERMEEVLSLLTEKQRLVINLMYVEGYKQSEIADLMNISSAAVKKHLDKAKKIIKNNF
;
A
#
# COMPACT_ATOMS: atom_id res chain seq x y z
N MET A 1 10.75 9.48 4.80
CA MET A 1 9.27 9.42 4.81
C MET A 1 8.71 10.84 4.89
N ARG A 2 7.97 11.31 3.87
CA ARG A 2 7.32 12.63 3.92
C ARG A 2 6.07 12.56 4.81
N ILE A 3 5.94 13.55 5.68
CA ILE A 3 4.78 13.72 6.59
C ILE A 3 3.99 15.01 6.28
N HIS A 4 4.53 15.87 5.43
CA HIS A 4 3.91 17.11 5.02
C HIS A 4 3.79 17.17 3.49
N LYS A 5 2.67 17.71 3.04
CA LYS A 5 2.42 17.99 1.63
C LYS A 5 3.28 19.16 1.16
N THR A 6 3.55 19.21 -0.14
CA THR A 6 4.16 20.39 -0.77
C THR A 6 3.25 21.61 -0.56
N ASN A 7 3.85 22.77 -0.28
CA ASN A 7 3.08 24.01 -0.16
C ASN A 7 2.45 24.37 -1.51
N GLN A 8 1.25 24.96 -1.51
CA GLN A 8 0.56 25.35 -2.74
C GLN A 8 1.37 26.31 -3.61
N LYS A 9 2.18 27.17 -2.99
CA LYS A 9 3.06 28.12 -3.69
C LYS A 9 4.18 27.42 -4.48
N ASP A 10 4.57 26.23 -4.06
CA ASP A 10 5.67 25.47 -4.66
C ASP A 10 5.19 24.41 -5.67
N ARG A 11 3.87 24.32 -5.93
CA ARG A 11 3.29 23.30 -6.83
C ARG A 11 3.49 23.56 -8.32
N GLY A 12 3.98 24.73 -8.71
CA GLY A 12 4.27 25.05 -10.12
C GLY A 12 5.49 24.32 -10.68
N VAL A 13 6.32 23.73 -9.81
CA VAL A 13 7.49 22.93 -10.17
C VAL A 13 7.52 21.67 -9.32
N TYR A 14 8.19 20.63 -9.79
CA TYR A 14 8.44 19.44 -8.97
C TYR A 14 9.92 19.36 -8.62
N LYS A 15 10.24 19.14 -7.34
CA LYS A 15 11.63 19.05 -6.85
C LYS A 15 11.81 17.70 -6.18
N TYR A 16 12.83 16.97 -6.60
CA TYR A 16 13.24 15.74 -5.94
C TYR A 16 14.74 15.73 -5.70
N THR A 17 15.15 15.08 -4.62
CA THR A 17 16.56 14.87 -4.27
C THR A 17 16.96 13.47 -4.69
N THR A 18 18.10 13.35 -5.32
CA THR A 18 18.72 12.07 -5.71
C THR A 18 20.16 12.07 -5.24
N THR A 19 20.71 10.90 -4.97
CA THR A 19 22.12 10.74 -4.66
C THR A 19 22.86 10.28 -5.92
N GLU A 20 23.94 10.97 -6.27
CA GLU A 20 24.84 10.58 -7.37
C GLU A 20 26.19 10.15 -6.77
N LEU A 21 26.76 9.06 -7.30
CA LEU A 21 28.09 8.60 -6.92
C LEU A 21 29.13 9.44 -7.67
N THR A 22 29.98 10.13 -6.93
CA THR A 22 31.09 10.91 -7.48
C THR A 22 32.20 9.99 -7.96
N LYS A 23 33.06 10.45 -8.88
CA LYS A 23 34.21 9.66 -9.39
C LYS A 23 35.16 9.19 -8.28
N ASP A 24 35.15 9.87 -7.14
CA ASP A 24 35.95 9.56 -5.95
C ASP A 24 35.24 8.59 -4.97
N GLY A 25 34.05 8.09 -5.31
CA GLY A 25 33.29 7.11 -4.52
C GLY A 25 32.37 7.70 -3.45
N GLU A 26 32.27 9.03 -3.34
CA GLU A 26 31.36 9.69 -2.40
C GLU A 26 29.96 9.91 -2.97
N TYR A 27 28.93 9.66 -2.15
CA TYR A 27 27.54 9.97 -2.48
C TYR A 27 27.25 11.44 -2.20
N VAL A 28 26.88 12.19 -3.24
CA VAL A 28 26.49 13.59 -3.10
C VAL A 28 24.99 13.72 -3.40
N GLU A 29 24.28 14.41 -2.51
CA GLU A 29 22.88 14.76 -2.75
C GLU A 29 22.77 15.87 -3.79
N LYS A 30 21.92 15.64 -4.78
CA LYS A 30 21.61 16.58 -5.86
C LYS A 30 20.12 16.80 -5.91
N THR A 31 19.71 18.05 -6.00
CA THR A 31 18.32 18.42 -6.18
C THR A 31 18.05 18.64 -7.67
N VAL A 32 17.11 17.91 -8.24
CA VAL A 32 16.63 18.10 -9.62
C VAL A 32 15.30 18.84 -9.58
N ILE A 33 15.16 19.85 -10.44
CA ILE A 33 13.96 20.70 -10.55
C ILE A 33 13.32 20.43 -11.91
N ILE A 34 12.10 19.95 -11.90
CA ILE A 34 11.28 19.71 -13.09
C ILE A 34 10.32 20.89 -13.26
N LYS A 35 10.35 21.49 -14.45
CA LYS A 35 9.48 22.61 -14.84
C LYS A 35 8.59 22.21 -16.01
N PRO A 36 7.40 22.82 -16.14
CA PRO A 36 6.54 22.57 -17.29
C PRO A 36 7.18 23.14 -18.56
N GLY A 37 7.11 22.39 -19.65
CA GLY A 37 7.65 22.76 -20.97
C GLY A 37 9.13 22.40 -21.20
N GLU A 38 9.86 21.99 -20.17
CA GLU A 38 11.22 21.42 -20.32
C GLU A 38 11.10 19.89 -20.54
N ASP A 39 11.90 19.34 -21.45
CA ASP A 39 11.99 17.90 -21.74
C ASP A 39 10.65 17.19 -22.04
N GLY A 40 9.66 17.93 -22.56
CA GLY A 40 8.33 17.40 -22.89
C GLY A 40 7.39 17.24 -21.69
N VAL A 41 7.78 17.72 -20.50
CA VAL A 41 6.97 17.66 -19.29
C VAL A 41 5.81 18.65 -19.37
N THR A 42 4.59 18.17 -19.14
CA THR A 42 3.38 18.99 -19.10
C THR A 42 3.03 19.43 -17.67
N GLU A 43 2.17 20.43 -17.54
CA GLU A 43 1.61 20.83 -16.23
C GLU A 43 0.83 19.68 -15.56
N LEU A 44 0.23 18.78 -16.37
CA LEU A 44 -0.49 17.61 -15.87
C LEU A 44 0.46 16.62 -15.20
N ASP A 45 1.67 16.46 -15.74
CA ASP A 45 2.69 15.57 -15.18
C ASP A 45 3.16 16.06 -13.80
N ILE A 46 3.41 17.37 -13.67
CA ILE A 46 3.78 17.99 -12.38
C ILE A 46 2.66 17.84 -11.36
N LYS A 47 1.40 18.05 -11.78
CA LYS A 47 0.24 17.85 -10.91
C LYS A 47 0.09 16.40 -10.48
N MET A 48 0.33 15.45 -11.39
CA MET A 48 0.29 14.02 -11.10
C MET A 48 1.36 13.64 -10.07
N LEU A 49 2.60 14.09 -10.24
CA LEU A 49 3.70 13.85 -9.30
C LEU A 49 3.37 14.38 -7.89
N HIS A 50 2.89 15.61 -7.77
CA HIS A 50 2.46 16.14 -6.47
C HIS A 50 1.27 15.36 -5.88
N SER A 51 0.37 14.84 -6.72
CA SER A 51 -0.75 14.00 -6.27
C SER A 51 -0.29 12.67 -5.71
N LEU A 52 0.74 12.05 -6.30
CA LEU A 52 1.33 10.80 -5.81
C LEU A 52 1.98 11.03 -4.44
N ASP A 53 2.85 12.03 -4.34
CA ASP A 53 3.49 12.40 -3.07
C ASP A 53 2.46 12.76 -1.98
N ASP A 54 1.41 13.51 -2.32
CA ASP A 54 0.35 13.87 -1.37
C ASP A 54 -0.45 12.66 -0.90
N SER A 55 -0.59 11.64 -1.77
CA SER A 55 -1.26 10.38 -1.45
C SER A 55 -0.42 9.56 -0.46
N GLU A 56 0.89 9.49 -0.66
CA GLU A 56 1.81 8.87 0.31
C GLU A 56 1.73 9.57 1.67
N VAL A 57 1.79 10.91 1.68
CA VAL A 57 1.64 11.69 2.93
C VAL A 57 0.30 11.37 3.61
N TYR A 58 -0.79 11.28 2.84
CA TYR A 58 -2.10 10.93 3.39
C TYR A 58 -2.11 9.53 4.02
N TYR A 59 -1.62 8.51 3.31
CA TYR A 59 -1.56 7.15 3.83
C TYR A 59 -0.64 7.04 5.04
N ASN A 60 0.51 7.73 5.01
CA ASN A 60 1.44 7.83 6.13
C ASN A 60 0.75 8.39 7.39
N LEU A 61 0.00 9.50 7.26
CA LEU A 61 -0.73 10.10 8.37
C LEU A 61 -1.91 9.23 8.85
N LYS A 62 -2.61 8.56 7.93
CA LYS A 62 -3.70 7.64 8.24
C LYS A 62 -3.20 6.39 8.99
N ASN A 63 -2.08 5.86 8.55
CA ASN A 63 -1.43 4.68 9.14
C ASN A 63 -0.72 5.02 10.46
N ALA A 64 -0.23 6.25 10.60
CA ALA A 64 0.25 6.76 11.87
C ALA A 64 -0.87 6.68 12.92
N ARG A 65 -2.06 7.23 12.64
CA ARG A 65 -3.19 7.21 13.59
C ARG A 65 -4.33 6.34 13.12
N SER A 66 -4.12 5.02 13.10
CA SER A 66 -5.21 4.09 12.79
C SER A 66 -6.41 4.35 13.72
N GLU A 67 -7.60 4.37 13.13
CA GLU A 67 -8.82 4.50 13.90
C GLU A 67 -9.08 3.20 14.66
N ARG A 68 -9.36 3.32 15.96
CA ARG A 68 -9.74 2.16 16.78
C ARG A 68 -11.01 1.52 16.24
N THR A 69 -11.00 0.19 16.15
CA THR A 69 -12.18 -0.59 15.76
C THR A 69 -13.30 -0.43 16.79
N LYS A 70 -14.53 -0.80 16.41
CA LYS A 70 -15.68 -0.74 17.33
C LYS A 70 -15.46 -1.63 18.57
N GLU A 71 -14.81 -2.77 18.38
CA GLU A 71 -14.53 -3.73 19.46
C GLU A 71 -13.47 -3.20 20.43
N GLU A 72 -12.38 -2.63 19.92
CA GLU A 72 -11.36 -1.97 20.73
C GLU A 72 -11.95 -0.84 21.56
N LYS A 73 -12.76 0.04 20.92
CA LYS A 73 -13.46 1.12 21.63
C LYS A 73 -14.30 0.58 22.79
N ALA A 74 -15.00 -0.54 22.60
CA ALA A 74 -15.76 -1.19 23.66
C ALA A 74 -14.87 -1.79 24.77
N LYS A 75 -13.72 -2.39 24.43
CA LYS A 75 -12.74 -2.89 25.42
C LYS A 75 -12.18 -1.76 26.28
N ILE A 76 -11.81 -0.66 25.65
CA ILE A 76 -11.28 0.53 26.34
C ILE A 76 -12.32 1.14 27.28
N GLU A 77 -13.59 1.19 26.86
CA GLU A 77 -14.66 1.73 27.70
C GLU A 77 -14.91 0.84 28.93
N LYS A 78 -14.96 -0.49 28.74
CA LYS A 78 -15.03 -1.44 29.87
C LYS A 78 -13.84 -1.31 30.81
N TRP A 79 -12.64 -1.10 30.27
CA TRP A 79 -11.43 -0.92 31.06
C TRP A 79 -11.46 0.39 31.85
N LYS A 80 -11.87 1.52 31.25
CA LYS A 80 -12.03 2.80 31.93
C LYS A 80 -12.97 2.71 33.13
N GLN A 81 -14.11 2.03 32.97
CA GLN A 81 -15.06 1.83 34.08
C GLN A 81 -14.45 1.07 35.25
N LYS A 82 -13.67 0.00 34.97
CA LYS A 82 -12.93 -0.75 35.99
C LYS A 82 -11.87 0.13 36.66
N PHE A 83 -11.07 0.86 35.86
CA PHE A 83 -10.04 1.75 36.35
C PHE A 83 -10.61 2.82 37.30
N VAL A 84 -11.68 3.51 36.91
CA VAL A 84 -12.33 4.53 37.75
C VAL A 84 -12.84 3.95 39.07
N SER A 85 -13.45 2.76 39.04
CA SER A 85 -13.93 2.06 40.25
C SER A 85 -12.79 1.70 41.19
N ASP A 86 -11.72 1.11 40.66
CA ASP A 86 -10.56 0.70 41.46
C ASP A 86 -9.74 1.90 41.97
N PHE A 87 -9.67 2.98 41.19
CA PHE A 87 -9.05 4.23 41.59
C PHE A 87 -9.82 4.88 42.74
N LYS A 88 -11.15 4.94 42.65
CA LYS A 88 -12.01 5.48 43.71
C LYS A 88 -11.89 4.70 45.02
N LYS A 89 -11.79 3.37 44.95
CA LYS A 89 -11.56 2.52 46.14
C LYS A 89 -10.20 2.78 46.80
N ARG A 90 -9.15 3.03 46.00
CA ARG A 90 -7.78 3.22 46.49
C ARG A 90 -7.54 4.64 47.03
N HIS A 91 -8.05 5.65 46.34
CA HIS A 91 -7.72 7.05 46.60
C HIS A 91 -8.86 7.83 47.27
N GLY A 92 -10.09 7.31 47.27
CA GLY A 92 -11.25 7.96 47.90
C GLY A 92 -11.86 9.12 47.10
N TYR A 93 -11.31 9.44 45.92
CA TYR A 93 -11.83 10.46 45.00
C TYR A 93 -11.83 9.95 43.56
N GLU A 94 -12.49 10.69 42.67
CA GLU A 94 -12.59 10.32 41.26
C GLU A 94 -11.37 10.80 40.46
N PRO A 95 -10.80 9.94 39.59
CA PRO A 95 -9.63 10.31 38.81
C PRO A 95 -9.97 11.45 37.85
N ASN A 96 -9.03 12.38 37.69
CA ASN A 96 -9.14 13.47 36.73
C ASN A 96 -9.13 12.91 35.29
N LYS A 97 -9.82 13.59 34.36
CA LYS A 97 -9.85 13.27 32.94
C LYS A 97 -8.45 13.04 32.35
N TYR A 98 -7.47 13.88 32.70
CA TYR A 98 -6.10 13.73 32.20
C TYR A 98 -5.44 12.43 32.67
N ILE A 99 -5.69 12.01 33.92
CA ILE A 99 -5.18 10.75 34.46
C ILE A 99 -5.78 9.57 33.69
N ILE A 100 -7.09 9.61 33.46
CA ILE A 100 -7.77 8.56 32.68
C ILE A 100 -7.21 8.50 31.25
N GLU A 101 -6.97 9.64 30.61
CA GLU A 101 -6.44 9.69 29.24
C GLU A 101 -5.01 9.14 29.14
N ASP A 102 -4.15 9.46 30.11
CA ASP A 102 -2.76 8.99 30.17
C ASP A 102 -2.70 7.48 30.42
N GLU A 103 -3.46 7.00 31.40
CA GLU A 103 -3.55 5.57 31.74
C GLU A 103 -4.17 4.75 30.59
N VAL A 104 -5.14 5.32 29.85
CA VAL A 104 -5.67 4.69 28.63
C VAL A 104 -4.62 4.64 27.52
N LYS A 105 -3.74 5.64 27.43
CA LYS A 105 -2.68 5.69 26.43
C LYS A 105 -1.60 4.66 26.74
N ASP A 106 -1.29 4.44 28.01
CA ASP A 106 -0.32 3.44 28.45
C ASP A 106 -0.87 2.01 28.36
N ALA A 107 -2.13 1.80 28.75
CA ALA A 107 -2.77 0.48 28.67
C ALA A 107 -3.16 0.07 27.25
N PHE A 108 -3.43 1.04 26.38
CA PHE A 108 -3.80 0.83 24.97
C PHE A 108 -2.98 1.75 24.07
N PRO A 109 -1.66 1.51 23.96
CA PRO A 109 -0.80 2.33 23.13
C PRO A 109 -1.28 2.26 21.69
N ARG A 110 -1.24 3.42 21.02
CA ARG A 110 -1.44 3.46 19.57
C ARG A 110 -0.07 3.20 18.99
N ASN A 111 0.23 1.96 18.61
CA ASN A 111 1.52 1.62 18.02
C ASN A 111 1.50 2.15 16.57
N TYR A 112 2.28 3.22 16.35
CA TYR A 112 2.43 3.86 15.05
C TYR A 112 3.40 3.02 14.22
N ASN A 113 3.10 2.90 12.93
CA ASN A 113 3.92 2.24 11.90
C ASN A 113 5.20 3.03 11.57
N LEU A 114 5.95 3.52 12.56
CA LEU A 114 7.19 4.26 12.33
C LEU A 114 8.47 3.45 12.53
N SER A 115 8.36 2.19 12.94
CA SER A 115 9.48 1.26 12.90
C SER A 115 9.01 -0.20 12.95
N LEU A 116 9.58 -1.01 12.05
CA LEU A 116 9.84 -2.43 12.31
C LEU A 116 10.94 -2.50 13.39
N ASP A 117 10.70 -1.89 14.55
CA ASP A 117 11.53 -2.18 15.69
C ASP A 117 11.10 -3.58 16.12
N PHE A 118 11.97 -4.54 15.79
CA PHE A 118 11.99 -5.83 16.45
C PHE A 118 12.09 -5.57 17.94
N ASP A 119 11.30 -6.28 18.73
CA ASP A 119 11.47 -6.30 20.17
C ASP A 119 12.90 -6.78 20.51
N ALA A 120 13.39 -6.56 21.73
CA ALA A 120 14.78 -6.84 22.10
C ALA A 120 15.22 -8.32 21.89
N ASP A 121 14.26 -9.21 21.65
CA ASP A 121 14.37 -10.63 21.35
C ASP A 121 14.19 -10.99 19.86
N GLY A 122 13.97 -10.02 18.98
CA GLY A 122 13.83 -10.26 17.54
C GLY A 122 12.44 -10.74 17.09
N THR A 123 11.42 -10.66 17.94
CA THR A 123 10.04 -10.90 17.52
C THR A 123 9.39 -9.64 16.95
N ILE A 124 8.37 -9.82 16.11
CA ILE A 124 7.53 -8.75 15.57
C ILE A 124 6.24 -8.76 16.38
N GLU A 125 5.89 -7.62 17.01
CA GLU A 125 4.61 -7.48 17.71
C GLU A 125 3.43 -8.03 16.86
N PRO A 126 2.52 -8.84 17.44
CA PRO A 126 1.47 -9.53 16.70
C PRO A 126 0.52 -8.57 15.95
N ASP A 127 0.28 -7.38 16.49
CA ASP A 127 -0.54 -6.35 15.84
C ASP A 127 0.15 -5.73 14.61
N LYS A 128 1.48 -5.83 14.50
CA LYS A 128 2.29 -5.37 13.35
C LYS A 128 2.47 -6.44 12.27
N MET A 129 2.24 -7.73 12.58
CA MET A 129 2.25 -8.80 11.57
C MET A 129 1.24 -8.57 10.45
N ILE A 130 0.14 -7.86 10.74
CA ILE A 130 -0.88 -7.51 9.74
C ILE A 130 -0.27 -6.64 8.63
N ILE A 131 0.65 -5.73 8.97
CA ILE A 131 1.29 -4.85 7.99
C ILE A 131 2.39 -5.58 7.23
N ALA A 132 3.19 -6.43 7.91
CA ALA A 132 4.17 -7.28 7.23
C ALA A 132 3.49 -8.21 6.21
N SER A 133 2.36 -8.83 6.58
CA SER A 133 1.58 -9.69 5.67
C SER A 133 0.80 -8.93 4.59
N ILE A 134 0.54 -7.63 4.76
CA ILE A 134 -0.01 -6.76 3.70
C ILE A 134 1.11 -6.26 2.78
N ALA A 135 2.28 -5.94 3.31
CA ALA A 135 3.46 -5.54 2.55
C ALA A 135 4.00 -6.70 1.71
N ASP A 136 4.01 -7.93 2.26
CA ASP A 136 4.27 -9.17 1.51
C ASP A 136 3.20 -9.46 0.46
N LYS A 137 2.01 -8.86 0.57
CA LYS A 137 0.97 -8.91 -0.48
C LYS A 137 1.10 -7.80 -1.52
N GLU A 138 1.89 -6.76 -1.26
CA GLU A 138 2.22 -5.69 -2.22
C GLU A 138 3.61 -5.87 -2.84
N SER A 139 4.32 -6.96 -2.56
CA SER A 139 5.40 -7.40 -3.44
C SER A 139 4.80 -8.23 -4.56
N ASP A 140 4.78 -7.66 -5.76
CA ASP A 140 4.77 -8.37 -7.03
C ASP A 140 4.04 -9.72 -7.00
N GLU A 141 2.73 -9.73 -7.26
CA GLU A 141 2.20 -10.76 -8.17
C GLU A 141 2.82 -10.51 -9.56
N LYS A 142 4.16 -10.56 -9.67
CA LYS A 142 4.77 -11.30 -10.76
C LYS A 142 4.20 -12.69 -10.56
N PHE A 143 3.10 -12.92 -11.27
CA PHE A 143 2.52 -14.23 -11.47
C PHE A 143 3.65 -15.13 -11.96
N GLU A 144 4.36 -15.75 -11.02
CA GLU A 144 5.40 -16.70 -11.33
C GLU A 144 4.67 -17.82 -12.05
N TRP A 145 4.99 -17.96 -13.34
CA TRP A 145 4.54 -19.04 -14.18
C TRP A 145 5.05 -20.35 -13.57
N SER A 146 4.31 -20.86 -12.60
CA SER A 146 4.63 -22.12 -11.93
C SER A 146 4.49 -23.26 -12.94
N GLU A 147 5.18 -24.37 -12.69
CA GLU A 147 5.08 -25.62 -13.45
C GLU A 147 3.61 -26.09 -13.58
N ARG A 148 2.79 -25.82 -12.55
CA ARG A 148 1.34 -26.07 -12.54
C ARG A 148 0.58 -25.22 -13.56
N MET A 149 1.07 -24.04 -13.91
CA MET A 149 0.46 -23.20 -14.93
C MET A 149 0.60 -23.83 -16.32
N GLU A 150 1.73 -24.48 -16.63
CA GLU A 150 1.90 -25.17 -17.91
C GLU A 150 0.90 -26.32 -18.08
N GLU A 151 0.66 -27.08 -17.00
CA GLU A 151 -0.38 -28.12 -16.97
C GLU A 151 -1.77 -27.54 -17.24
N VAL A 152 -2.13 -26.45 -16.55
CA VAL A 152 -3.44 -25.79 -16.74
C VAL A 152 -3.59 -25.17 -18.13
N LEU A 153 -2.51 -24.66 -18.71
CA LEU A 153 -2.49 -24.12 -20.07
C LEU A 153 -2.61 -25.20 -21.13
N SER A 154 -2.22 -26.44 -20.86
CA SER A 154 -2.45 -27.58 -21.75
C SER A 154 -3.95 -27.92 -21.92
N LEU A 155 -4.78 -27.58 -20.91
CA LEU A 155 -6.23 -27.77 -20.94
C LEU A 155 -6.96 -26.68 -21.74
N LEU A 156 -6.28 -25.57 -22.02
CA LEU A 156 -6.84 -24.42 -22.73
C LEU A 156 -6.74 -24.62 -24.23
N THR A 157 -7.74 -24.13 -24.96
CA THR A 157 -7.65 -24.08 -26.43
C THR A 157 -6.57 -23.08 -26.86
N GLU A 158 -5.96 -23.33 -28.02
CA GLU A 158 -4.86 -22.49 -28.56
C GLU A 158 -5.23 -21.00 -28.60
N LYS A 159 -6.47 -20.68 -28.98
CA LYS A 159 -6.98 -19.30 -28.97
C LYS A 159 -7.11 -18.69 -27.57
N GLN A 160 -7.46 -19.48 -26.56
CA GLN A 160 -7.56 -19.00 -25.16
C GLN A 160 -6.18 -18.77 -24.55
N ARG A 161 -5.23 -19.67 -24.84
CA ARG A 161 -3.84 -19.55 -24.39
C ARG A 161 -3.17 -18.32 -24.99
N LEU A 162 -3.36 -18.11 -26.30
CA LEU A 162 -2.81 -16.93 -26.99
C LEU A 162 -3.31 -15.63 -26.34
N VAL A 163 -4.62 -15.52 -26.09
CA VAL A 163 -5.21 -14.31 -25.48
C VAL A 163 -4.69 -14.06 -24.06
N ILE A 164 -4.48 -15.11 -23.25
CA ILE A 164 -3.87 -14.97 -21.92
C ILE A 164 -2.43 -14.48 -22.03
N ASN A 165 -1.63 -15.08 -22.91
CA ASN A 165 -0.23 -14.67 -23.11
C ASN A 165 -0.13 -13.21 -23.54
N LEU A 166 -0.90 -12.82 -24.56
CA LEU A 166 -0.91 -11.44 -25.06
C LEU A 166 -1.31 -10.43 -23.97
N MET A 167 -2.24 -10.79 -23.07
CA MET A 167 -2.72 -9.88 -22.04
C MET A 167 -1.83 -9.82 -20.80
N TYR A 168 -1.35 -10.97 -20.31
CA TYR A 168 -0.66 -11.09 -19.01
C TYR A 168 0.86 -11.19 -19.13
N VAL A 169 1.39 -11.70 -20.25
CA VAL A 169 2.84 -11.78 -20.50
C VAL A 169 3.29 -10.56 -21.29
N GLU A 170 2.57 -10.20 -22.35
CA GLU A 170 2.96 -9.10 -23.25
C GLU A 170 2.28 -7.75 -22.92
N GLY A 171 1.23 -7.75 -22.11
CA GLY A 171 0.60 -6.52 -21.59
C GLY A 171 -0.34 -5.79 -22.56
N TYR A 172 -0.77 -6.42 -23.65
CA TYR A 172 -1.67 -5.80 -24.62
C TYR A 172 -3.09 -5.59 -24.08
N LYS A 173 -3.75 -4.53 -24.54
CA LYS A 173 -5.16 -4.24 -24.23
C LYS A 173 -6.10 -5.12 -25.05
N GLN A 174 -7.31 -5.34 -24.55
CA GLN A 174 -8.31 -6.18 -25.23
C GLN A 174 -8.66 -5.70 -26.65
N SER A 175 -8.59 -4.39 -26.91
CA SER A 175 -8.79 -3.81 -28.25
C SER A 175 -7.64 -4.18 -29.19
N GLU A 176 -6.40 -4.10 -28.71
CA GLU A 176 -5.20 -4.41 -29.51
C GLU A 176 -5.13 -5.91 -29.83
N ILE A 177 -5.53 -6.76 -28.87
CA ILE A 177 -5.64 -8.22 -29.07
C ILE A 177 -6.74 -8.56 -30.09
N ALA A 178 -7.86 -7.83 -30.05
CA ALA A 178 -8.96 -8.01 -31.00
C ALA A 178 -8.49 -7.70 -32.44
N ASP A 179 -7.75 -6.61 -32.61
CA ASP A 179 -7.17 -6.22 -33.90
C ASP A 179 -6.11 -7.23 -34.36
N LEU A 180 -5.22 -7.68 -33.46
CA LEU A 180 -4.19 -8.69 -33.74
C LEU A 180 -4.75 -10.03 -34.17
N MET A 181 -5.81 -10.50 -33.51
CA MET A 181 -6.43 -11.80 -33.81
C MET A 181 -7.48 -11.71 -34.92
N ASN A 182 -7.80 -10.50 -35.40
CA ASN A 182 -8.91 -10.23 -36.32
C ASN A 182 -10.25 -10.79 -35.81
N ILE A 183 -10.52 -10.58 -34.52
CA ILE A 183 -11.70 -11.07 -33.79
C ILE A 183 -12.34 -9.88 -33.07
N SER A 184 -13.66 -9.92 -32.82
CA SER A 184 -14.30 -8.85 -32.04
C SER A 184 -13.83 -8.82 -30.58
N SER A 185 -13.73 -7.62 -29.99
CA SER A 185 -13.42 -7.43 -28.57
C SER A 185 -14.33 -8.26 -27.65
N ALA A 186 -15.61 -8.42 -28.01
CA ALA A 186 -16.55 -9.26 -27.29
C ALA A 186 -16.17 -10.75 -27.30
N ALA A 187 -15.60 -11.24 -28.39
CA ALA A 187 -15.12 -12.61 -28.49
C ALA A 187 -13.80 -12.82 -27.74
N VAL A 188 -12.88 -11.85 -27.74
CA VAL A 188 -11.67 -11.87 -26.88
C VAL A 188 -12.05 -11.99 -25.41
N LYS A 189 -13.04 -11.18 -24.97
CA LYS A 189 -13.58 -11.27 -23.60
C LYS A 189 -14.15 -12.65 -23.29
N LYS A 190 -14.92 -13.26 -24.19
CA LYS A 190 -15.43 -14.64 -24.01
C LYS A 190 -14.31 -15.66 -23.87
N HIS A 191 -13.22 -15.52 -24.62
CA HIS A 191 -12.06 -16.40 -24.51
C HIS A 191 -11.36 -16.22 -23.16
N LEU A 192 -11.17 -14.97 -22.69
CA LEU A 192 -10.63 -14.67 -21.35
C LEU A 192 -11.51 -15.23 -20.23
N ASP A 193 -12.82 -15.00 -20.27
CA ASP A 193 -13.74 -15.44 -19.21
C ASP A 193 -13.76 -16.98 -19.09
N LYS A 194 -13.78 -17.69 -20.24
CA LYS A 194 -13.67 -19.14 -20.25
C LYS A 194 -12.32 -19.61 -19.71
N ALA A 195 -11.24 -18.93 -20.08
CA ALA A 195 -9.91 -19.32 -19.66
C ALA A 195 -9.70 -19.13 -18.15
N LYS A 196 -10.15 -17.99 -17.61
CA LYS A 196 -10.18 -17.71 -16.16
C LYS A 196 -11.02 -18.73 -15.40
N LYS A 197 -12.15 -19.18 -15.96
CA LYS A 197 -12.98 -20.21 -15.33
C LYS A 197 -12.26 -21.56 -15.25
N ILE A 198 -11.51 -21.93 -16.27
CA ILE A 198 -10.71 -23.17 -16.28
C ILE A 198 -9.57 -23.07 -15.25
N ILE A 199 -8.85 -21.95 -15.22
CA ILE A 199 -7.79 -21.72 -14.24
C ILE A 199 -8.34 -21.78 -12.82
N LYS A 200 -9.45 -21.09 -12.53
CA LYS A 200 -10.10 -21.08 -11.21
C LYS A 200 -10.63 -22.44 -10.77
N ASN A 201 -10.94 -23.35 -11.69
CA ASN A 201 -11.42 -24.69 -11.32
C ASN A 201 -10.28 -25.67 -11.01
N ASN A 202 -9.04 -25.35 -11.42
CA ASN A 202 -7.86 -26.21 -11.23
C ASN A 202 -6.90 -25.66 -10.16
N PHE A 203 -7.23 -24.51 -9.56
CA PHE A 203 -6.56 -23.89 -8.41
C PHE A 203 -7.57 -23.70 -7.28
#